data_AF-A0A397VUA1-F1
#
_entry.id   AF-A0A397VUA1-F1
#
_cell.length_a   1.000
_cell.length_b   1.000
_cell.length_c   1.000
_cell.angle_alpha   90.00
_cell.angle_beta   90.00
_cell.angle_gamma   90.00
#
_symmetry.space_group_name_H-M   'P 1'
#
loop_
_entity.id
_entity.type
_entity.pdbx_description
1 polymer ?
#
loop_
_entity_poly.entity_id
_entity_poly.type
_entity_poly.pdbx_seq_one_letter_code
_entity_poly.pdbx_strand_id
1 'polypeptide(L)'
;MSRLMLKLAVADAEVLGSRFETSQILIQIPGQNPEYTGQTGCLQFVSPELGIRAFDVYEKIDSNGFYLVDDSYPAMSNISYTFYFYPTLTHNSTECASIDNKYIVTPQLIGNNKTNPWRITRSAIPYVGIKIQVPSEAVTLGISVNNSVSLDFFSSIYKDDNGYFYSNNYLAYYNFQYDFIFWSAPPNEANISNQLPTWPIMRPDLTNDPWVVNNPN
;
A
#
# COMPACT_ATOMS: atom_id res chain seq x y z
N MET A 1 64.23 -3.02 37.83
CA MET A 1 63.05 -2.14 37.66
C MET A 1 62.86 -1.88 36.18
N SER A 2 61.89 -2.57 35.56
CA SER A 2 61.62 -2.51 34.13
C SER A 2 60.56 -1.44 33.87
N ARG A 3 60.85 -0.43 33.04
CA ARG A 3 59.87 0.57 32.60
C ARG A 3 59.19 0.07 31.34
N LEU A 4 57.93 -0.33 31.48
CA LEU A 4 57.00 -0.54 30.36
C LEU A 4 56.87 0.78 29.58
N MET A 5 57.30 0.80 28.31
CA MET A 5 56.92 1.86 27.38
C MET A 5 55.50 1.59 26.89
N LEU A 6 54.54 2.37 27.37
CA LEU A 6 53.20 2.43 26.80
C LEU A 6 53.29 3.21 25.47
N LYS A 7 53.39 2.49 24.35
CA LYS A 7 53.11 3.09 23.03
C LYS A 7 51.60 3.33 22.97
N LEU A 8 51.15 4.56 23.22
CA LEU A 8 49.83 4.99 22.78
C LEU A 8 49.85 4.96 21.24
N ALA A 9 49.16 3.98 20.68
CA ALA A 9 48.68 4.10 19.31
C ALA A 9 47.61 5.20 19.33
N VAL A 10 47.96 6.36 18.76
CA VAL A 10 46.96 7.32 18.31
C VAL A 10 46.26 6.62 17.15
N ALA A 11 45.13 5.98 17.45
CA ALA A 11 44.20 5.57 16.41
C ALA A 11 43.65 6.86 15.82
N ASP A 12 43.93 7.07 14.54
CA ASP A 12 43.47 8.20 13.76
C ASP A 12 41.96 8.42 13.99
N ALA A 13 41.64 9.57 14.57
CA ALA A 13 40.28 10.06 14.73
C ALA A 13 39.62 10.46 13.39
N GLU A 14 40.19 10.06 12.24
CA GLU A 14 39.68 10.33 10.90
C GLU A 14 38.70 9.27 10.37
N VAL A 15 38.46 8.17 11.11
CA VAL A 15 37.41 7.19 10.76
C VAL A 15 36.04 7.53 11.38
N LEU A 16 35.90 8.71 12.01
CA LEU A 16 34.61 9.23 12.51
C LEU A 16 34.04 10.36 11.63
N GLY A 17 34.62 10.55 10.45
CA GLY A 17 34.23 11.58 9.48
C GLY A 17 33.30 11.11 8.37
N SER A 18 32.78 9.86 8.39
CA SER A 18 31.63 9.52 7.57
C SER A 18 30.43 10.23 8.16
N ARG A 19 30.23 11.50 7.78
CA ARG A 19 28.90 12.09 7.76
C ARG A 19 28.04 11.05 7.06
N PHE A 20 27.18 10.36 7.80
CA PHE A 20 26.06 9.70 7.19
C PHE A 20 25.35 10.83 6.45
N GLU A 21 25.54 10.90 5.13
CA GLU A 21 24.71 11.77 4.31
C GLU A 21 23.31 11.25 4.55
N THR A 22 22.54 11.98 5.36
CA THR A 22 21.17 11.64 5.69
C THR A 22 20.31 12.32 4.64
N SER A 23 19.62 11.53 3.84
CA SER A 23 18.61 12.04 2.93
C SER A 23 17.24 11.87 3.57
N GLN A 24 16.30 12.76 3.27
CA GLN A 24 14.90 12.51 3.61
C GLN A 24 14.34 11.36 2.76
N ILE A 25 13.31 10.67 3.25
CA ILE A 25 12.57 9.65 2.47
C ILE A 25 11.28 10.30 1.97
N LEU A 26 11.05 10.26 0.66
CA LEU A 26 9.83 10.74 0.04
C LEU A 26 9.15 9.57 -0.68
N ILE A 27 8.01 9.10 -0.18
CA ILE A 27 7.32 7.92 -0.68
C ILE A 27 5.96 8.27 -1.26
N GLN A 28 5.68 7.79 -2.47
CA GLN A 28 4.39 8.00 -3.10
C GLN A 28 3.37 7.06 -2.47
N ILE A 29 2.37 7.62 -1.81
CA ILE A 29 1.31 6.86 -1.16
C ILE A 29 0.45 6.17 -2.23
N PRO A 30 0.28 4.84 -2.14
CA PRO A 30 -0.63 4.12 -3.02
C PRO A 30 -2.08 4.44 -2.67
N GLY A 31 -2.91 4.68 -3.69
CA GLY A 31 -4.32 5.02 -3.51
C GLY A 31 -4.55 6.43 -2.92
N GLN A 32 -4.60 7.42 -3.80
CA GLN A 32 -5.19 8.74 -3.53
C GLN A 32 -6.38 8.89 -4.47
N ASN A 33 -7.44 8.11 -4.27
CA ASN A 33 -8.71 8.40 -4.93
C ASN A 33 -9.64 9.03 -3.89
N PRO A 34 -9.94 10.33 -4.00
CA PRO A 34 -10.77 11.04 -3.03
C PRO A 34 -12.20 10.48 -2.92
N GLU A 35 -12.62 9.62 -3.85
CA GLU A 35 -13.96 9.00 -3.86
C GLU A 35 -14.06 7.70 -3.05
N TYR A 36 -12.95 7.14 -2.54
CA TYR A 36 -12.95 5.84 -1.85
C TYR A 36 -12.46 5.91 -0.40
N THR A 37 -13.18 5.23 0.49
CA THR A 37 -12.93 5.03 1.93
C THR A 37 -11.69 4.18 2.26
N GLY A 38 -10.75 4.03 1.32
CA GLY A 38 -9.50 3.27 1.47
C GLY A 38 -8.25 4.15 1.40
N GLN A 39 -8.31 5.37 1.93
CA GLN A 39 -7.12 6.22 2.01
C GLN A 39 -6.10 5.57 2.93
N THR A 40 -4.82 5.53 2.53
CA THR A 40 -3.77 5.19 3.49
C THR A 40 -3.85 6.24 4.59
N GLY A 41 -4.24 5.83 5.79
CA GLY A 41 -4.27 6.67 6.97
C GLY A 41 -2.96 6.59 7.75
N CYS A 42 -2.32 5.43 7.73
CA CYS A 42 -1.10 5.16 8.48
C CYS A 42 -0.04 4.45 7.62
N LEU A 43 1.20 4.94 7.74
CA LEU A 43 2.39 4.34 7.17
C LEU A 43 3.24 3.79 8.30
N GLN A 44 3.54 2.50 8.27
CA GLN A 44 4.56 1.91 9.13
C GLN A 44 5.78 1.60 8.30
N PHE A 45 6.98 1.92 8.79
CA PHE A 45 8.20 1.39 8.21
C PHE A 45 8.93 0.50 9.22
N VAL A 46 9.63 -0.48 8.69
CA VAL A 46 10.46 -1.43 9.43
C VAL A 46 11.85 -1.38 8.83
N SER A 47 12.85 -1.19 9.68
CA SER A 47 14.26 -1.41 9.37
C SER A 47 14.87 -2.27 10.47
N PRO A 48 15.63 -3.32 10.14
CA PRO A 48 16.38 -4.09 11.13
C PRO A 48 17.30 -3.23 12.00
N GLU A 49 17.83 -2.14 11.44
CA GLU A 49 18.82 -1.27 12.06
C GLU A 49 18.19 -0.10 12.83
N LEU A 50 17.09 0.46 12.33
CA LEU A 50 16.42 1.64 12.91
C LEU A 50 15.16 1.30 13.73
N GLY A 51 14.72 0.04 13.67
CA GLY A 51 13.51 -0.44 14.32
C GLY A 51 12.25 -0.16 13.50
N ILE A 52 11.12 -0.10 14.21
CA ILE A 52 9.78 0.06 13.61
C ILE A 52 9.22 1.41 14.01
N ARG A 53 8.59 2.11 13.06
CA ARG A 53 7.78 3.31 13.35
C ARG A 53 6.53 3.36 12.52
N ALA A 54 5.53 4.05 13.07
CA ALA A 54 4.30 4.36 12.37
C ALA A 54 4.04 5.87 12.35
N PHE A 55 3.37 6.33 11.30
CA PHE A 55 3.06 7.73 11.06
C PHE A 55 1.64 7.89 10.51
N ASP A 56 0.95 8.93 10.97
CA ASP A 56 -0.21 9.47 10.26
C ASP A 56 0.22 10.12 8.95
N VAL A 57 -0.33 9.63 7.84
CA VAL A 57 -0.07 10.17 6.50
C VAL A 57 -1.22 11.05 5.99
N TYR A 58 -2.43 10.86 6.50
CA TYR A 58 -3.61 11.63 6.09
C TYR A 58 -3.36 13.13 6.32
N GLU A 59 -3.63 13.95 5.30
CA GLU A 59 -3.40 15.42 5.23
C GLU A 59 -1.95 15.91 5.03
N LYS A 60 -0.95 15.02 5.00
CA LYS A 60 0.46 15.38 4.78
C LYS A 60 1.00 14.99 3.40
N ILE A 61 0.09 14.68 2.48
CA ILE A 61 0.42 14.19 1.14
C ILE A 61 0.34 15.34 0.16
N ASP A 62 1.38 15.50 -0.67
CA ASP A 62 1.42 16.53 -1.72
C ASP A 62 0.46 16.24 -2.88
N SER A 63 0.31 17.21 -3.79
CA SER A 63 -0.54 17.10 -4.99
C SER A 63 -0.18 15.94 -5.94
N ASN A 64 1.03 15.40 -5.84
CA ASN A 64 1.50 14.26 -6.64
C ASN A 64 1.35 12.92 -5.89
N GLY A 65 0.77 12.94 -4.69
CA GLY A 65 0.58 11.76 -3.85
C GLY A 65 1.79 11.36 -3.03
N PHE A 66 2.80 12.23 -2.84
CA PHE A 66 3.97 11.93 -2.03
C PHE A 66 3.81 12.36 -0.57
N TYR A 67 4.29 11.50 0.32
CA TYR A 67 4.45 11.76 1.75
C TYR A 67 5.94 11.85 2.09
N LEU A 68 6.32 12.89 2.83
CA LEU A 68 7.67 13.06 3.37
C LEU A 68 7.73 12.39 4.74
N VAL A 69 8.58 11.36 4.87
CA VAL A 69 8.82 10.70 6.16
C VAL A 69 9.64 11.63 7.06
N ASP A 70 9.33 11.62 8.35
CA ASP A 70 9.96 12.46 9.37
C ASP A 70 11.51 12.39 9.33
N ASP A 71 12.15 13.54 9.52
CA ASP A 71 13.62 13.73 9.47
C ASP A 71 14.38 12.85 10.47
N SER A 72 13.73 12.38 11.53
CA SER A 72 14.30 11.44 12.49
C SER A 72 14.55 10.03 11.91
N TYR A 73 14.06 9.74 10.69
CA TYR A 73 14.26 8.46 10.00
C TYR A 73 14.79 8.66 8.57
N PRO A 74 16.04 9.09 8.43
CA PRO A 74 16.62 9.38 7.14
C PRO A 74 16.83 8.11 6.30
N ALA A 75 16.82 8.28 4.98
CA ALA A 75 17.37 7.34 4.03
C ALA A 75 18.89 7.27 4.23
N MET A 76 19.38 6.08 4.58
CA MET A 76 20.78 5.80 4.77
C MET A 76 21.22 4.75 3.74
N SER A 77 22.40 4.96 3.15
CA SER A 77 23.00 3.98 2.24
C SER A 77 23.12 2.62 2.92
N ASN A 78 22.78 1.56 2.19
CA ASN A 78 22.84 0.15 2.63
C ASN A 78 21.91 -0.24 3.79
N ILE A 79 21.04 0.67 4.24
CA ILE A 79 19.99 0.33 5.20
C ILE A 79 18.77 -0.16 4.44
N SER A 80 18.16 -1.22 4.96
CA SER A 80 16.97 -1.81 4.38
C SER A 80 15.71 -1.21 5.01
N TYR A 81 14.74 -0.87 4.17
CA TYR A 81 13.44 -0.37 4.57
C TYR A 81 12.34 -1.23 3.97
N THR A 82 11.37 -1.61 4.79
CA THR A 82 10.09 -2.16 4.33
C THR A 82 8.97 -1.25 4.80
N PHE A 83 8.15 -0.77 3.88
CA PHE A 83 7.02 0.11 4.17
C PHE A 83 5.72 -0.69 4.10
N TYR A 84 4.85 -0.46 5.07
CA TYR A 84 3.53 -1.06 5.22
C TYR A 84 2.51 0.07 5.25
N PHE A 85 1.50 -0.01 4.41
CA PHE A 85 0.45 0.98 4.28
C PHE A 85 -0.84 0.41 4.87
N TYR A 86 -1.52 1.20 5.70
CA TYR A 86 -2.75 0.81 6.38
C TYR A 86 -3.86 1.83 6.11
N PRO A 87 -5.11 1.40 6.00
CA PRO A 87 -6.25 2.29 5.79
C PRO A 87 -6.71 3.04 7.05
N THR A 88 -6.12 2.73 8.21
CA THR A 88 -6.50 3.33 9.51
C THR A 88 -5.69 4.59 9.82
N LEU A 89 -6.27 5.51 10.57
CA LEU A 89 -5.56 6.63 11.22
C LEU A 89 -5.06 6.27 12.63
N THR A 90 -5.57 5.17 13.19
CA THR A 90 -5.22 4.79 14.55
C THR A 90 -3.85 4.13 14.55
N HIS A 91 -2.91 4.70 15.29
CA HIS A 91 -1.57 4.14 15.45
C HIS A 91 -0.95 4.57 16.79
N ASN A 92 0.11 3.88 17.20
CA ASN A 92 1.05 4.36 18.20
C ASN A 92 2.41 4.62 17.51
N SER A 93 3.42 5.10 18.23
CA SER A 93 4.73 5.44 17.64
C SER A 93 5.43 4.30 16.88
N THR A 94 5.04 3.04 17.09
CA THR A 94 5.69 1.85 16.54
C THR A 94 4.78 0.99 15.67
N GLU A 95 3.48 1.23 15.66
CA GLU A 95 2.53 0.30 15.03
C GLU A 95 1.27 1.03 14.58
N CYS A 96 0.86 0.78 13.33
CA CYS A 96 -0.49 1.11 12.86
C CYS A 96 -1.48 0.07 13.42
N ALA A 97 -2.61 0.51 13.98
CA ALA A 97 -3.56 -0.38 14.62
C ALA A 97 -4.09 -1.43 13.62
N SER A 98 -4.02 -2.70 14.03
CA SER A 98 -4.36 -3.90 13.25
C SER A 98 -3.32 -4.30 12.19
N ILE A 99 -2.35 -5.09 12.63
CA ILE A 99 -1.41 -5.85 11.77
C ILE A 99 -2.14 -6.70 10.71
N ASP A 100 -3.36 -7.14 10.98
CA ASP A 100 -4.14 -7.99 10.08
C ASP A 100 -4.80 -7.22 8.93
N ASN A 101 -4.83 -5.88 9.00
CA ASN A 101 -5.44 -4.97 8.01
C ASN A 101 -4.41 -4.20 7.16
N LYS A 102 -3.17 -4.72 7.04
CA LYS A 102 -2.15 -4.16 6.13
C LYS A 102 -2.64 -4.23 4.69
N TYR A 103 -2.70 -3.10 4.02
CA TYR A 103 -3.21 -3.00 2.64
C TYR A 103 -2.10 -3.26 1.61
N ILE A 104 -0.95 -2.59 1.74
CA ILE A 104 0.18 -2.70 0.80
C ILE A 104 1.49 -2.83 1.57
N VAL A 105 2.42 -3.61 1.03
CA VAL A 105 3.77 -3.78 1.56
C VAL A 105 4.77 -3.61 0.43
N THR A 106 5.82 -2.80 0.63
CA THR A 106 6.91 -2.74 -0.34
C THR A 106 7.74 -4.01 -0.28
N PRO A 107 8.43 -4.40 -1.36
CA PRO A 107 9.60 -5.24 -1.19
C PRO A 107 10.60 -4.54 -0.25
N GLN A 108 11.61 -5.28 0.17
CA GLN A 108 12.74 -4.70 0.87
C GLN A 108 13.44 -3.69 -0.06
N LEU A 109 13.46 -2.41 0.32
CA LEU A 109 14.08 -1.34 -0.44
C LEU A 109 15.38 -0.91 0.25
N ILE A 110 16.47 -0.80 -0.51
CA ILE A 110 17.75 -0.32 0.02
C ILE A 110 17.80 1.21 -0.10
N GLY A 111 18.03 1.88 1.02
CA GLY A 111 18.12 3.33 1.10
C GLY A 111 19.17 3.91 0.17
N ASN A 112 18.82 5.01 -0.51
CA ASN A 112 19.71 5.73 -1.39
C ASN A 112 19.90 7.17 -0.88
N ASN A 113 20.99 7.41 -0.15
CA ASN A 113 21.30 8.74 0.36
C ASN A 113 22.01 9.66 -0.63
N LYS A 114 22.34 9.19 -1.84
CA LYS A 114 22.95 10.02 -2.90
C LYS A 114 21.91 10.93 -3.57
N THR A 115 20.63 10.65 -3.39
CA THR A 115 19.51 11.46 -3.86
C THR A 115 18.78 12.00 -2.65
N ASN A 116 18.58 13.32 -2.55
CA ASN A 116 17.84 13.94 -1.46
C ASN A 116 16.65 14.77 -1.99
N PRO A 117 15.39 14.40 -1.67
CA PRO A 117 15.00 13.19 -0.94
C PRO A 117 15.19 11.91 -1.77
N TRP A 118 15.35 10.78 -1.09
CA TRP A 118 15.25 9.45 -1.71
C TRP A 118 13.80 9.21 -2.08
N ARG A 119 13.53 9.27 -3.39
CA ARG A 119 12.17 9.22 -3.92
C ARG A 119 11.77 7.79 -4.28
N ILE A 120 10.71 7.31 -3.65
CA ILE A 120 10.09 5.99 -3.89
C ILE A 120 8.75 6.24 -4.59
N THR A 121 8.67 5.87 -5.88
CA THR A 121 7.45 6.03 -6.68
C THR A 121 6.50 4.85 -6.51
N ARG A 122 5.24 5.01 -6.92
CA ARG A 122 4.25 3.91 -6.93
C ARG A 122 4.74 2.68 -7.69
N SER A 123 5.50 2.83 -8.76
CA SER A 123 6.06 1.70 -9.53
C SER A 123 7.03 0.82 -8.72
N ALA A 124 7.59 1.31 -7.62
CA ALA A 124 8.42 0.53 -6.70
C ALA A 124 7.60 -0.16 -5.59
N ILE A 125 6.29 0.09 -5.55
CA ILE A 125 5.35 -0.43 -4.56
C ILE A 125 4.46 -1.45 -5.29
N PRO A 126 4.49 -2.75 -4.92
CA PRO A 126 3.67 -3.76 -5.57
C PRO A 126 2.22 -3.54 -5.14
N TYR A 127 1.43 -2.95 -6.03
CA TYR A 127 -0.02 -2.94 -5.95
C TYR A 127 -0.56 -3.77 -7.11
N VAL A 128 -1.69 -4.42 -6.89
CA VAL A 128 -2.34 -5.27 -7.89
C VAL A 128 -3.72 -4.69 -8.16
N GLY A 129 -4.02 -4.38 -9.42
CA GLY A 129 -5.38 -3.98 -9.82
C GLY A 129 -6.36 -5.16 -9.80
N ILE A 130 -7.67 -4.91 -9.86
CA ILE A 130 -8.67 -5.99 -9.96
C ILE A 130 -9.25 -6.06 -11.38
N LYS A 131 -9.19 -7.25 -11.98
CA LYS A 131 -9.84 -7.59 -13.25
C LYS A 131 -10.89 -8.67 -13.02
N ILE A 132 -12.16 -8.39 -13.29
CA ILE A 132 -13.31 -9.23 -12.88
C ILE A 132 -14.06 -9.64 -14.13
N GLN A 133 -14.29 -10.94 -14.34
CA GLN A 133 -15.16 -11.40 -15.41
C GLN A 133 -16.61 -11.05 -15.06
N VAL A 134 -17.38 -10.50 -15.97
CA VAL A 134 -18.73 -10.04 -15.62
C VAL A 134 -19.77 -10.85 -16.40
N PRO A 135 -20.82 -11.38 -15.75
CA PRO A 135 -21.91 -12.04 -16.46
C PRO A 135 -22.45 -11.18 -17.60
N SER A 136 -22.86 -11.82 -18.69
CA SER A 136 -23.21 -11.14 -19.94
C SER A 136 -24.33 -10.11 -19.76
N GLU A 137 -25.31 -10.48 -18.95
CA GLU A 137 -26.54 -9.76 -18.60
C GLU A 137 -26.35 -8.69 -17.53
N ALA A 138 -25.19 -8.66 -16.86
CA ALA A 138 -24.90 -7.64 -15.86
C ALA A 138 -24.61 -6.30 -16.54
N VAL A 139 -25.22 -5.24 -16.02
CA VAL A 139 -24.99 -3.85 -16.43
C VAL A 139 -24.44 -2.99 -15.29
N THR A 140 -24.52 -3.50 -14.06
CA THR A 140 -23.95 -2.89 -12.87
C THR A 140 -23.09 -3.91 -12.11
N LEU A 141 -21.92 -3.49 -11.66
CA LEU A 141 -21.05 -4.22 -10.74
C LEU A 141 -20.99 -3.47 -9.41
N GLY A 142 -21.16 -4.19 -8.31
CA GLY A 142 -20.90 -3.77 -6.94
C GLY A 142 -19.68 -4.50 -6.42
N ILE A 143 -18.74 -3.77 -5.81
CA ILE A 143 -17.61 -4.38 -5.10
C ILE A 143 -17.76 -4.04 -3.62
N SER A 144 -17.84 -5.06 -2.77
CA SER A 144 -17.92 -4.94 -1.32
C SER A 144 -16.65 -5.46 -0.67
N VAL A 145 -16.10 -4.69 0.27
CA VAL A 145 -14.93 -5.08 1.06
C VAL A 145 -15.36 -5.44 2.48
N ASN A 146 -15.05 -6.67 2.89
CA ASN A 146 -15.24 -7.19 4.25
C ASN A 146 -16.65 -6.93 4.80
N ASN A 147 -17.67 -7.40 4.09
CA ASN A 147 -19.10 -7.45 4.45
C ASN A 147 -19.80 -6.13 4.87
N SER A 148 -19.15 -4.97 4.99
CA SER A 148 -19.82 -3.75 5.48
C SER A 148 -19.08 -2.42 5.27
N VAL A 149 -17.86 -2.36 4.72
CA VAL A 149 -17.05 -1.12 4.81
C VAL A 149 -17.31 -0.13 3.66
N SER A 150 -17.61 -0.61 2.46
CA SER A 150 -18.11 0.20 1.33
C SER A 150 -18.62 -0.71 0.21
N LEU A 151 -19.68 -0.29 -0.48
CA LEU A 151 -20.18 -0.92 -1.69
C LEU A 151 -20.08 0.08 -2.83
N ASP A 152 -19.16 -0.18 -3.74
CA ASP A 152 -18.91 0.71 -4.88
C ASP A 152 -19.63 0.22 -6.12
N PHE A 153 -20.45 1.10 -6.71
CA PHE A 153 -21.25 0.78 -7.88
C PHE A 153 -20.62 1.33 -9.15
N PHE A 154 -20.35 0.43 -10.08
CA PHE A 154 -19.94 0.74 -11.44
C PHE A 154 -21.14 0.48 -12.35
N SER A 155 -21.86 1.55 -12.72
CA SER A 155 -22.97 1.49 -13.67
C SER A 155 -22.44 1.55 -15.10
N SER A 156 -23.09 0.85 -16.04
CA SER A 156 -22.67 0.80 -17.45
C SER A 156 -21.25 0.26 -17.63
N ILE A 157 -21.00 -0.92 -17.06
CA ILE A 157 -19.70 -1.60 -17.13
C ILE A 157 -19.27 -1.86 -18.58
N TYR A 158 -18.14 -1.27 -18.97
CA TYR A 158 -17.47 -1.61 -20.22
C TYR A 158 -16.69 -2.91 -20.03
N LYS A 159 -17.03 -3.93 -20.81
CA LYS A 159 -16.38 -5.26 -20.77
C LYS A 159 -15.43 -5.37 -21.97
N ASP A 160 -14.28 -6.01 -21.77
CA ASP A 160 -13.47 -6.48 -22.89
C ASP A 160 -14.16 -7.62 -23.66
N ASP A 161 -13.60 -8.02 -24.79
CA ASP A 161 -14.17 -9.07 -25.65
C ASP A 161 -14.29 -10.44 -24.95
N ASN A 162 -13.60 -10.63 -23.82
CA ASN A 162 -13.66 -11.83 -22.99
C ASN A 162 -14.60 -11.68 -21.79
N GLY A 163 -15.36 -10.58 -21.73
CA GLY A 163 -16.34 -10.29 -20.70
C GLY A 163 -15.76 -9.68 -19.42
N TYR A 164 -14.50 -9.26 -19.38
CA TYR A 164 -13.90 -8.70 -18.17
C TYR A 164 -14.07 -7.19 -18.05
N PHE A 165 -14.36 -6.75 -16.84
CA PHE A 165 -14.24 -5.37 -16.39
C PHE A 165 -12.92 -5.18 -15.63
N TYR A 166 -12.18 -4.13 -15.93
CA TYR A 166 -10.98 -3.73 -15.19
C TYR A 166 -11.22 -2.35 -14.58
N SER A 167 -11.03 -2.23 -13.26
CA SER A 167 -11.12 -0.95 -12.59
C SER A 167 -9.74 -0.37 -12.40
N ASN A 168 -9.44 0.71 -13.13
CA ASN A 168 -8.21 1.50 -12.93
C ASN A 168 -8.20 2.21 -11.57
N ASN A 169 -9.36 2.33 -10.93
CA ASN A 169 -9.55 3.07 -9.69
C ASN A 169 -9.60 2.17 -8.46
N TYR A 170 -9.57 0.85 -8.65
CA TYR A 170 -9.78 -0.12 -7.59
C TYR A 170 -8.63 -1.12 -7.53
N LEU A 171 -7.99 -1.18 -6.37
CA LEU A 171 -6.82 -2.01 -6.10
C LEU A 171 -7.21 -3.16 -5.15
N ALA A 172 -6.57 -4.32 -5.32
CA ALA A 172 -6.76 -5.49 -4.49
C ALA A 172 -5.91 -5.40 -3.21
N TYR A 173 -6.51 -5.65 -2.04
CA TYR A 173 -5.90 -5.42 -0.73
C TYR A 173 -5.51 -6.74 -0.08
N TYR A 174 -4.29 -6.85 0.45
CA TYR A 174 -3.83 -8.07 1.11
C TYR A 174 -4.70 -8.45 2.31
N ASN A 175 -5.06 -9.72 2.46
CA ASN A 175 -5.94 -10.26 3.52
C ASN A 175 -7.40 -9.78 3.53
N PHE A 176 -7.82 -8.92 2.60
CA PHE A 176 -9.22 -8.52 2.51
C PHE A 176 -10.06 -9.57 1.78
N GLN A 177 -11.34 -9.57 2.12
CA GLN A 177 -12.37 -10.37 1.48
C GLN A 177 -13.21 -9.46 0.60
N TYR A 178 -13.35 -9.85 -0.66
CA TYR A 178 -14.13 -9.14 -1.65
C TYR A 178 -15.37 -9.95 -2.00
N ASP A 179 -16.51 -9.28 -2.01
CA ASP A 179 -17.76 -9.78 -2.58
C ASP A 179 -18.07 -8.95 -3.84
N PHE A 180 -18.38 -9.66 -4.92
CA PHE A 180 -18.73 -9.08 -6.20
C PHE A 180 -20.19 -9.36 -6.48
N ILE A 181 -20.96 -8.28 -6.52
CA ILE A 181 -22.41 -8.32 -6.68
C ILE A 181 -22.73 -7.74 -8.04
N PHE A 182 -23.63 -8.39 -8.78
CA PHE A 182 -23.97 -7.96 -10.13
C PHE A 182 -25.47 -7.71 -10.23
N TRP A 183 -25.85 -6.74 -11.07
CA TRP A 183 -27.25 -6.47 -11.37
C TRP A 183 -27.46 -6.34 -12.88
N SER A 184 -28.62 -6.80 -13.34
CA SER A 184 -29.07 -6.63 -14.73
C SER A 184 -29.61 -5.22 -15.04
N ALA A 185 -29.75 -4.38 -14.02
CA ALA A 185 -30.13 -2.97 -14.11
C ALA A 185 -29.37 -2.14 -13.05
N PRO A 186 -29.33 -0.80 -13.15
CA PRO A 186 -28.91 0.04 -12.04
C PRO A 186 -29.77 -0.23 -10.79
N PRO A 187 -29.19 -0.48 -9.61
CA PRO A 187 -29.94 -0.68 -8.39
C PRO A 187 -30.67 0.62 -8.01
N ASN A 188 -31.93 0.51 -7.61
CA ASN A 188 -32.67 1.59 -6.95
C ASN A 188 -33.18 1.09 -5.60
N GLU A 189 -33.39 2.01 -4.66
CA GLU A 189 -33.81 1.68 -3.29
C GLU A 189 -35.11 0.84 -3.21
N ALA A 190 -35.86 0.76 -4.32
CA ALA A 190 -37.12 0.03 -4.42
C ALA A 190 -37.00 -1.40 -4.99
N ASN A 191 -35.88 -1.81 -5.61
CA ASN A 191 -35.76 -3.12 -6.26
C ASN A 191 -34.35 -3.73 -6.17
N ILE A 192 -34.09 -4.45 -5.07
CA ILE A 192 -32.98 -5.41 -4.94
C ILE A 192 -33.23 -6.67 -5.82
N SER A 193 -34.44 -6.81 -6.37
CA SER A 193 -34.92 -7.98 -7.14
C SER A 193 -34.18 -8.26 -8.45
N ASN A 194 -33.33 -7.35 -8.94
CA ASN A 194 -32.53 -7.52 -10.16
C ASN A 194 -31.09 -7.99 -9.89
N GLN A 195 -30.79 -8.37 -8.64
CA GLN A 195 -29.49 -8.92 -8.27
C GLN A 195 -29.30 -10.30 -8.91
N LEU A 196 -28.19 -10.45 -9.62
CA LEU A 196 -27.72 -11.72 -10.15
C LEU A 196 -27.03 -12.52 -9.04
N PRO A 197 -26.85 -13.85 -9.18
CA PRO A 197 -26.17 -14.65 -8.18
C PRO A 197 -24.84 -14.02 -7.74
N THR A 198 -24.66 -13.87 -6.43
CA THR A 198 -23.42 -13.34 -5.87
C THR A 198 -22.30 -14.33 -6.06
N TRP A 199 -21.12 -13.82 -6.39
CA TRP A 199 -19.93 -14.63 -6.43
C TRP A 199 -19.52 -15.05 -5.02
N PRO A 200 -18.80 -16.16 -4.86
CA PRO A 200 -18.23 -16.50 -3.56
C PRO A 200 -17.29 -15.39 -3.10
N ILE A 201 -17.19 -15.20 -1.79
CA ILE A 201 -16.23 -14.29 -1.20
C ILE A 201 -14.82 -14.74 -1.62
N MET A 202 -14.06 -13.82 -2.20
CA MET A 202 -12.74 -14.10 -2.74
C MET A 202 -11.65 -13.28 -2.07
N ARG A 203 -10.45 -13.84 -2.03
CA ARG A 203 -9.24 -13.18 -1.53
C ARG A 203 -8.29 -12.88 -2.69
N PRO A 204 -7.63 -11.72 -2.69
CA PRO A 204 -6.68 -11.38 -3.74
C PRO A 204 -5.51 -12.35 -3.83
N ASP A 205 -5.14 -12.70 -5.06
CA ASP A 205 -3.84 -13.27 -5.37
C ASP A 205 -2.91 -12.15 -5.85
N LEU A 206 -2.06 -11.66 -4.95
CA LEU A 206 -1.15 -10.56 -5.24
C LEU A 206 0.08 -10.99 -6.06
N THR A 207 0.20 -12.26 -6.43
CA THR A 207 1.27 -12.71 -7.35
C THR A 207 0.92 -12.46 -8.81
N ASN A 208 -0.34 -12.12 -9.10
CA ASN A 208 -0.87 -11.88 -10.44
C ASN A 208 -1.29 -10.41 -10.57
N ASP A 209 -0.71 -9.67 -11.51
CA ASP A 209 -1.10 -8.29 -11.84
C ASP A 209 -1.72 -8.21 -13.26
N PRO A 210 -3.00 -7.86 -13.40
CA PRO A 210 -3.99 -7.64 -12.34
C PRO A 210 -4.45 -8.95 -11.69
N TRP A 211 -5.03 -8.88 -10.49
CA TRP A 211 -5.70 -10.00 -9.86
C TRP A 211 -6.94 -10.33 -10.67
N VAL A 212 -6.91 -11.49 -11.34
CA VAL A 212 -7.98 -11.94 -12.22
C VAL A 212 -8.99 -12.76 -11.43
N VAL A 213 -10.23 -12.29 -11.43
CA VAL A 213 -11.38 -12.96 -10.82
C VAL A 213 -12.25 -13.54 -11.93
N ASN A 214 -12.30 -14.86 -12.00
CA ASN A 214 -13.07 -15.57 -13.02
C ASN A 214 -14.49 -15.87 -12.51
N ASN A 215 -15.43 -15.93 -13.45
CA ASN A 215 -16.77 -16.37 -13.11
C ASN A 215 -16.71 -17.84 -12.65
N PRO A 216 -17.17 -18.17 -11.44
CA PRO A 216 -17.07 -19.52 -10.88
C PRO A 216 -17.97 -20.58 -11.54
N ASN A 217 -18.61 -20.27 -12.68
CA ASN A 217 -19.47 -21.15 -13.49
C ASN A 217 -19.14 -22.65 -13.38
#